data_AF-A0A965PR91-F1
#
_entry.id   AF-A0A965PR91-F1
#
_cell.length_a   1.000
_cell.length_b   1.000
_cell.length_c   1.000
_cell.angle_alpha   90.00
_cell.angle_beta   90.00
_cell.angle_gamma   90.00
#
_symmetry.space_group_name_H-M   'P 1'
#
loop_
_entity.id
_entity.type
_entity.pdbx_description
1 polymer ?
#
loop_
_entity_poly.entity_id
_entity_poly.type
_entity_poly.pdbx_seq_one_letter_code
_entity_poly.pdbx_strand_id
1 'polypeptide(L)'
;ARGHLGSQLERKCESNIYITKNDDGVSVLWSDKMRGAPIPLTKGPAFAWSDEHSRHVQVANPFGTDDAGHEELREIIRAGWPVNGDTIRDIDLARQIAARAGISERTAKRKIVAAAEAGLVEIEEGLVRWA
;
A
#
# COMPACT_ATOMS: atom_id res chain seq x y z
N ALA A 1 -18.57 -22.34 6.80
CA ALA A 1 -19.75 -21.60 6.32
C ALA A 1 -20.30 -20.75 7.46
N ARG A 2 -20.44 -19.42 7.30
CA ARG A 2 -20.99 -18.54 8.34
C ARG A 2 -22.52 -18.67 8.29
N GLY A 3 -23.14 -19.11 9.39
CA GLY A 3 -24.59 -19.32 9.48
C GLY A 3 -25.39 -18.02 9.33
N HIS A 4 -26.73 -18.11 9.45
CA HIS A 4 -27.65 -16.98 9.28
C HIS A 4 -27.24 -15.73 10.06
N LEU A 5 -26.88 -15.89 11.34
CA LEU A 5 -26.42 -14.80 12.20
C LEU A 5 -25.15 -14.10 11.67
N GLY A 6 -24.17 -14.85 11.17
CA GLY A 6 -22.93 -14.30 10.65
C GLY A 6 -23.16 -13.41 9.42
N SER A 7 -24.03 -13.84 8.51
CA SER A 7 -24.41 -13.04 7.34
C SER A 7 -25.22 -11.79 7.67
N GLN A 8 -26.04 -11.84 8.74
CA GLN A 8 -26.80 -10.68 9.21
C GLN A 8 -25.86 -9.64 9.82
N LEU A 9 -24.92 -10.07 10.67
CA LEU A 9 -23.92 -9.18 11.28
C LEU A 9 -23.06 -8.51 10.20
N GLU A 10 -22.55 -9.28 9.25
CA GLU A 10 -21.72 -8.74 8.16
C GLU A 10 -22.42 -7.62 7.36
N ARG A 11 -23.74 -7.71 7.15
CA ARG A 11 -24.51 -6.71 6.38
C ARG A 11 -25.02 -5.52 7.21
N LYS A 12 -25.29 -5.75 8.49
CA LYS A 12 -25.97 -4.78 9.37
C LYS A 12 -25.03 -4.01 10.28
N CYS A 13 -23.82 -4.51 10.53
CA CYS A 13 -22.82 -3.79 11.29
C CYS A 13 -22.22 -2.65 10.45
N GLU A 14 -21.99 -1.51 11.11
CA GLU A 14 -21.36 -0.33 10.50
C GLU A 14 -19.88 -0.58 10.17
N SER A 15 -19.17 -1.31 11.03
CA SER A 15 -17.76 -1.65 10.86
C SER A 15 -17.47 -3.05 11.40
N ASN A 16 -17.22 -4.00 10.52
CA ASN A 16 -16.82 -5.37 10.89
C ASN A 16 -15.30 -5.47 10.95
N ILE A 17 -14.69 -5.38 12.14
CA ILE A 17 -13.24 -5.52 12.28
C ILE A 17 -12.86 -7.00 12.39
N TYR A 18 -11.94 -7.43 11.54
CA TYR A 18 -11.35 -8.76 11.56
C TYR A 18 -9.93 -8.71 12.12
N ILE A 19 -9.52 -9.80 12.76
CA ILE A 19 -8.14 -10.04 13.18
C ILE A 19 -7.66 -11.30 12.49
N THR A 20 -6.61 -11.19 11.69
CA THR A 20 -5.89 -12.35 11.14
C THR A 20 -4.56 -12.47 11.87
N LYS A 21 -4.24 -13.68 12.34
CA LYS A 21 -2.94 -13.97 12.96
C LYS A 21 -2.10 -14.80 11.98
N ASN A 22 -0.83 -14.44 11.79
CA ASN A 22 0.10 -15.25 11.01
C ASN A 22 0.76 -16.34 11.88
N ASP A 23 1.57 -17.20 11.26
CA ASP A 23 2.24 -18.31 11.96
C ASP A 23 3.26 -17.83 13.01
N ASP A 24 3.84 -16.63 12.82
CA ASP A 24 4.75 -15.99 13.77
C ASP A 24 4.04 -15.31 14.96
N GLY A 25 2.71 -15.41 15.04
CA GLY A 25 1.91 -14.86 16.14
C GLY A 25 1.56 -13.37 16.00
N VAL A 26 1.92 -12.71 14.90
CA VAL A 26 1.55 -11.33 14.59
C VAL A 26 0.08 -11.24 14.22
N SER A 27 -0.65 -10.34 14.87
CA SER A 27 -2.09 -10.11 14.68
C SER A 27 -2.32 -8.83 13.87
N VAL A 28 -3.04 -8.92 12.77
CA VAL A 28 -3.34 -7.79 11.87
C VAL A 28 -4.84 -7.49 11.90
N LEU A 29 -5.17 -6.23 12.22
CA LEU A 29 -6.55 -5.74 12.20
C LEU A 29 -6.89 -5.22 10.82
N TRP A 30 -8.03 -5.65 10.26
CA TRP A 30 -8.45 -5.24 8.93
C TRP A 30 -9.97 -5.34 8.76
N SER A 31 -10.49 -4.70 7.72
CA SER A 31 -11.88 -4.83 7.30
C SER A 31 -12.07 -4.35 5.86
N ASP A 32 -12.55 -5.23 5.00
CA ASP A 32 -12.90 -4.97 3.61
C ASP A 32 -14.33 -4.44 3.44
N LYS A 33 -15.18 -4.63 4.46
CA LYS A 33 -16.62 -4.34 4.43
C LYS A 33 -17.01 -3.43 5.59
N MET A 34 -16.58 -2.17 5.48
CA MET A 34 -17.09 -1.08 6.30
C MET A 34 -17.51 0.10 5.45
N ARG A 35 -18.53 0.81 5.91
CA ARG A 35 -19.10 1.94 5.19
C ARG A 35 -18.17 3.15 5.32
N GLY A 36 -17.58 3.57 4.20
CA GLY A 36 -16.85 4.83 4.08
C GLY A 36 -15.36 4.82 4.43
N ALA A 37 -14.81 3.75 5.03
CA ALA A 37 -13.39 3.76 5.43
C ALA A 37 -12.74 2.36 5.52
N PRO A 38 -12.74 1.52 4.46
CA PRO A 38 -12.13 0.18 4.53
C PRO A 38 -10.64 0.22 4.94
N ILE A 39 -10.20 -0.79 5.69
CA ILE A 39 -8.82 -1.02 6.13
C ILE A 39 -8.41 -2.34 5.47
N PRO A 40 -7.79 -2.30 4.28
CA PRO A 40 -7.29 -3.49 3.62
C PRO A 40 -6.33 -4.26 4.51
N LEU A 41 -6.27 -5.59 4.37
CA LEU A 41 -5.34 -6.45 5.13
C LEU A 41 -3.88 -5.97 5.02
N THR A 42 -3.49 -5.47 3.84
CA THR A 42 -2.15 -4.96 3.54
C THR A 42 -1.84 -3.60 4.17
N LYS A 43 -2.86 -2.85 4.61
CA LYS A 43 -2.71 -1.53 5.25
C LYS A 43 -3.14 -1.54 6.72
N GLY A 44 -3.55 -2.71 7.23
CA GLY A 44 -4.00 -2.90 8.60
C GLY A 44 -2.88 -2.71 9.62
N PRO A 45 -3.17 -2.16 10.82
CA PRO A 45 -2.18 -2.15 11.88
C PRO A 45 -1.92 -3.57 12.39
N ALA A 46 -0.64 -3.86 12.64
CA ALA A 46 -0.18 -5.16 13.09
C ALA A 46 0.41 -5.07 14.50
N PHE A 47 0.16 -6.10 15.31
CA PHE A 47 0.58 -6.17 16.71
C PHE A 47 1.16 -7.53 17.05
N ALA A 48 2.21 -7.55 17.85
CA ALA A 48 2.81 -8.75 18.41
C ALA A 48 2.98 -8.59 19.93
N TRP A 49 2.99 -9.71 20.67
CA TRP A 49 3.30 -9.68 22.09
C TRP A 49 4.79 -9.35 22.28
N SER A 50 5.12 -8.43 23.20
CA SER A 50 6.49 -8.14 23.60
C SER A 50 6.66 -8.49 25.07
N ASP A 51 7.53 -9.45 25.35
CA ASP A 51 7.86 -9.83 26.73
C ASP A 51 8.52 -8.68 27.50
N GLU A 52 9.39 -7.92 26.84
CA GLU A 52 10.06 -6.73 27.40
C GLU A 52 9.04 -5.70 27.92
N HIS A 53 7.99 -5.43 27.16
CA HIS A 53 6.98 -4.45 27.52
C HIS A 53 5.78 -5.06 28.25
N SER A 54 5.73 -6.39 28.39
CA SER A 54 4.63 -7.17 28.95
C SER A 54 3.25 -6.81 28.38
N ARG A 55 3.21 -6.50 27.07
CA ARG A 55 1.99 -6.12 26.35
C ARG A 55 2.13 -6.33 24.85
N HIS A 56 1.01 -6.25 24.12
CA HIS A 56 1.05 -6.13 22.66
C HIS A 56 1.62 -4.77 22.25
N VAL A 57 2.59 -4.80 21.33
CA VAL A 57 3.20 -3.62 20.71
C VAL A 57 2.92 -3.62 19.22
N GLN A 58 2.88 -2.44 18.61
CA GLN A 58 2.74 -2.30 17.17
C GLN A 58 4.02 -2.78 16.47
N VAL A 59 3.86 -3.54 15.40
CA VAL A 59 4.95 -4.07 14.55
C VAL A 59 4.66 -3.80 13.08
N ALA A 60 5.62 -4.09 12.20
CA ALA A 60 5.41 -4.05 10.76
C ALA A 60 4.32 -5.06 10.36
N ASN A 61 3.48 -4.69 9.38
CA ASN A 61 2.44 -5.58 8.89
C ASN A 61 3.06 -6.66 7.97
N PRO A 62 2.97 -7.96 8.33
CA PRO A 62 3.54 -9.04 7.52
C PRO A 62 2.79 -9.29 6.20
N PHE A 63 1.58 -8.75 6.07
CA PHE A 63 0.82 -8.73 4.81
C PHE A 63 0.96 -7.39 4.09
N GLY A 64 1.73 -6.45 4.65
CA GLY A 64 2.03 -5.19 4.00
C GLY A 64 2.71 -5.43 2.66
N THR A 65 2.50 -4.54 1.70
CA THR A 65 3.39 -4.49 0.54
C THR A 65 4.73 -3.98 1.04
N ASP A 66 5.69 -4.89 1.08
CA ASP A 66 7.04 -4.70 1.60
C ASP A 66 7.64 -3.34 1.22
N ASP A 67 8.33 -2.70 2.18
CA ASP A 67 9.25 -1.60 1.91
C ASP A 67 10.24 -1.96 0.79
N ALA A 68 10.57 -3.25 0.62
CA ALA A 68 11.42 -3.75 -0.47
C ALA A 68 10.80 -3.64 -1.87
N GLY A 69 9.49 -3.92 -2.01
CA GLY A 69 8.78 -3.73 -3.28
C GLY A 69 8.54 -2.25 -3.58
N HIS A 70 8.40 -1.44 -2.53
CA HIS A 70 8.36 0.01 -2.63
C HIS A 70 9.74 0.59 -2.98
N GLU A 71 10.84 -0.04 -2.55
CA GLU A 71 12.19 0.40 -2.89
C GLU A 71 12.49 0.22 -4.37
N GLU A 72 12.14 -0.93 -4.98
CA GLU A 72 12.28 -1.11 -6.44
C GLU A 72 11.47 -0.05 -7.20
N LEU A 73 10.22 0.20 -6.75
CA LEU A 73 9.40 1.27 -7.32
C LEU A 73 10.05 2.64 -7.14
N ARG A 74 10.56 2.93 -5.96
CA ARG A 74 11.22 4.20 -5.62
C ARG A 74 12.46 4.42 -6.46
N GLU A 75 13.29 3.40 -6.65
CA GLU A 75 14.47 3.43 -7.52
C GLU A 75 14.08 3.67 -8.98
N ILE A 76 13.07 2.96 -9.50
CA ILE A 76 12.58 3.15 -10.87
C ILE A 76 12.06 4.57 -11.08
N ILE A 77 11.24 5.09 -10.17
CA ILE A 77 10.70 6.46 -10.25
C ILE A 77 11.84 7.47 -10.16
N ARG A 78 12.76 7.30 -9.20
CA ARG A 78 13.93 8.16 -9.01
C ARG A 78 14.85 8.15 -10.23
N ALA A 79 15.02 6.99 -10.85
CA ALA A 79 15.79 6.86 -12.08
C ALA A 79 15.17 7.69 -13.21
N GLY A 80 13.85 7.89 -13.26
CA GLY A 80 13.19 8.74 -14.26
C GLY A 80 13.02 10.22 -13.85
N TRP A 81 13.39 10.60 -12.64
CA TRP A 81 13.12 11.93 -12.09
C TRP A 81 14.08 12.99 -12.67
N PRO A 82 13.63 14.25 -12.85
CA PRO A 82 14.52 15.34 -13.23
C PRO A 82 15.53 15.66 -12.12
N VAL A 83 16.74 16.08 -12.51
CA VAL A 83 17.81 16.43 -11.55
C VAL A 83 17.43 17.68 -10.74
N ASN A 84 16.71 18.61 -11.36
CA ASN A 84 16.21 19.82 -10.74
C ASN A 84 14.70 19.92 -11.01
N GLY A 85 13.91 19.82 -9.94
CA GLY A 85 12.46 19.96 -10.00
C GLY A 85 11.74 18.95 -9.11
N ASP A 86 10.75 19.45 -8.37
CA ASP A 86 9.93 18.66 -7.46
C ASP A 86 8.66 18.13 -8.14
N THR A 87 8.51 18.38 -9.44
CA THR A 87 7.32 17.99 -10.22
C THR A 87 7.70 17.67 -11.66
N ILE A 88 7.04 16.66 -12.24
CA ILE A 88 7.19 16.26 -13.63
C ILE A 88 5.85 15.77 -14.19
N ARG A 89 5.59 15.97 -15.49
CA ARG A 89 4.39 15.39 -16.13
C ARG A 89 4.50 13.87 -16.20
N ASP A 90 3.38 13.17 -16.01
CA ASP A 90 3.29 11.71 -16.03
C ASP A 90 3.85 11.10 -17.34
N ILE A 91 3.57 11.74 -18.48
CA ILE A 91 4.07 11.35 -19.80
C ILE A 91 5.59 11.48 -19.89
N ASP A 92 6.15 12.58 -19.38
CA ASP A 92 7.59 12.84 -19.44
C ASP A 92 8.35 11.91 -18.49
N LEU A 93 7.78 11.64 -17.30
CA LEU A 93 8.32 10.67 -16.36
C LEU A 93 8.29 9.25 -16.95
N ALA A 94 7.17 8.84 -17.56
CA ALA A 94 7.05 7.53 -18.18
C ALA A 94 8.09 7.31 -19.29
N ARG A 95 8.34 8.34 -20.12
CA ARG A 95 9.39 8.31 -21.15
C ARG A 95 10.79 8.19 -20.55
N GLN A 96 11.10 8.97 -19.51
CA GLN A 96 12.42 8.93 -18.87
C GLN A 96 12.68 7.58 -18.18
N ILE A 97 11.68 7.03 -17.49
CA ILE A 97 11.74 5.69 -16.91
C ILE A 97 11.96 4.64 -18.01
N ALA A 98 11.16 4.68 -19.08
CA ALA A 98 11.28 3.74 -20.19
C ALA A 98 12.69 3.74 -20.80
N ALA A 99 13.24 4.93 -21.05
CA ALA A 99 14.57 5.11 -21.61
C ALA A 99 15.70 4.61 -20.69
N ARG A 100 15.60 4.85 -19.38
CA ARG A 100 16.67 4.54 -18.42
C ARG A 100 16.60 3.11 -17.87
N ALA A 101 15.40 2.57 -17.68
CA ALA A 101 15.18 1.20 -17.17
C ALA A 101 15.05 0.16 -18.29
N GLY A 102 15.03 0.57 -19.57
CA GLY A 102 14.91 -0.35 -20.70
C GLY A 102 13.54 -1.06 -20.79
N ILE A 103 12.48 -0.40 -20.31
CA ILE A 103 11.11 -0.94 -20.30
C ILE A 103 10.19 -0.15 -21.25
N SER A 104 9.04 -0.72 -21.61
CA SER A 104 8.06 0.01 -22.44
C SER A 104 7.44 1.21 -21.69
N GLU A 105 7.06 2.27 -22.42
CA GLU A 105 6.34 3.43 -21.84
C GLU A 105 5.04 3.01 -21.13
N ARG A 106 4.33 1.99 -21.66
CA ARG A 106 3.14 1.42 -21.01
C ARG A 106 3.48 0.79 -19.65
N THR A 107 4.59 0.07 -19.56
CA THR A 107 5.08 -0.52 -18.31
C THR A 107 5.51 0.56 -17.33
N ALA A 108 6.21 1.60 -17.80
CA ALA A 108 6.61 2.74 -16.99
C ALA A 108 5.39 3.47 -16.41
N LYS A 109 4.36 3.74 -17.22
CA LYS A 109 3.12 4.35 -16.75
C LYS A 109 2.41 3.51 -15.68
N ARG A 110 2.41 2.18 -15.85
CA ARG A 110 1.89 1.27 -14.81
C ARG A 110 2.69 1.34 -13.51
N LYS A 111 4.02 1.46 -13.57
CA LYS A 111 4.88 1.60 -12.39
C LYS A 111 4.65 2.95 -11.67
N ILE A 112 4.39 4.04 -12.41
CA ILE A 112 4.00 5.34 -11.82
C ILE A 112 2.69 5.23 -11.04
N VAL A 113 1.67 4.58 -11.62
CA VAL A 113 0.39 4.34 -10.93
C VAL A 113 0.58 3.48 -9.68
N ALA A 114 1.35 2.39 -9.78
CA ALA A 114 1.67 1.55 -8.63
C ALA A 114 2.40 2.32 -7.51
N ALA A 115 3.32 3.22 -7.88
CA ALA A 115 4.00 4.09 -6.92
C ALA A 115 3.03 5.08 -6.24
N ALA A 116 2.01 5.57 -6.96
CA ALA A 116 0.96 6.41 -6.38
C ALA A 116 0.04 5.62 -5.43
N GLU A 117 -0.38 4.41 -5.79
CA GLU A 117 -1.17 3.51 -4.93
C GLU A 117 -0.41 3.11 -3.66
N ALA A 118 0.92 3.00 -3.77
CA ALA A 118 1.87 2.76 -2.70
C ALA A 118 2.16 4.01 -1.84
N GLY A 119 1.69 5.20 -2.24
CA GLY A 119 1.90 6.46 -1.52
C GLY A 119 3.34 7.00 -1.61
N LEU A 120 4.10 6.62 -2.64
CA LEU A 120 5.44 7.14 -2.88
C LEU A 120 5.42 8.46 -3.66
N VAL A 121 4.40 8.66 -4.48
CA VAL A 121 4.19 9.85 -5.31
C VAL A 121 2.71 10.22 -5.33
N GLU A 122 2.41 11.48 -5.61
CA GLU A 122 1.06 11.98 -5.81
C GLU A 122 0.88 12.41 -7.27
N ILE A 123 -0.32 12.14 -7.83
CA ILE A 123 -0.66 12.47 -9.22
C ILE A 123 -1.85 13.43 -9.23
N GLU A 124 -1.66 14.64 -9.74
CA GLU A 124 -2.68 15.69 -9.82
C GLU A 124 -2.65 16.32 -11.21
N GLU A 125 -3.77 16.29 -11.94
CA GLU A 125 -3.89 16.84 -13.31
C GLU A 125 -2.78 16.39 -14.31
N GLY A 126 -2.25 15.18 -14.13
CA GLY A 126 -1.15 14.64 -14.96
C GLY A 126 0.24 15.13 -14.56
N LEU A 127 0.37 15.88 -13.47
CA LEU A 127 1.63 16.17 -12.79
C LEU A 127 1.88 15.14 -11.69
N VAL A 128 3.13 14.74 -11.54
CA VAL A 128 3.60 13.80 -10.52
C VAL A 128 4.55 14.55 -9.58
N ARG A 129 4.34 14.42 -8.27
CA ARG A 129 5.21 14.93 -7.20
C ARG A 129 5.56 13.83 -6.21
N TRP A 130 6.69 13.95 -5.51
CA TRP A 130 6.97 13.05 -4.37
C TRP A 130 5.95 13.29 -3.25
N ALA A 131 5.49 12.21 -2.62
CA ALA A 131 4.61 12.25 -1.44
C ALA A 131 5.40 12.48 -0.15
#